data_AF-A0A4U9WQ17-F1
#
_entry.id   AF-A0A4U9WQ17-F1
#
_cell.length_a   1.000
_cell.length_b   1.000
_cell.length_c   1.000
_cell.angle_alpha   90.00
_cell.angle_beta   90.00
_cell.angle_gamma   90.00
#
_symmetry.space_group_name_H-M   'P 1'
#
loop_
_entity.id
_entity.type
_entity.pdbx_description
1 polymer ?
#
loop_
_entity_poly.entity_id
_entity_poly.type
_entity_poly.pdbx_seq_one_letter_code
_entity_poly.pdbx_strand_id
1 'polypeptide(L)'
;MLLEKQGLIKLEKTVLACWPTVLDVTENPKNLKLVELEAPQLPRSLDDQQIALAIINTTYASQIGLTPAKDGLFVEDKDSPYVNIMVAREDNKDAENVKKFVQALPV
;
A
#
# COMPACT_ATOMS: atom_id res chain seq x y z
N MET A 1 -0.96 -3.04 8.64
CA MET A 1 -2.34 -2.73 8.23
C MET A 1 -2.70 -1.29 8.57
N LEU A 2 -2.87 -0.44 7.56
CA LEU A 2 -3.01 1.01 7.74
C LEU A 2 -4.32 1.44 8.41
N LEU A 3 -5.48 1.01 7.89
CA LEU A 3 -6.79 1.46 8.41
C LEU A 3 -7.08 0.99 9.83
N GLU A 4 -6.68 -0.24 10.16
CA GLU A 4 -6.81 -0.79 11.52
C GLU A 4 -5.89 -0.06 12.50
N LYS A 5 -4.64 0.25 12.10
CA LYS A 5 -3.71 1.02 12.92
C LYS A 5 -4.23 2.42 13.25
N GLN A 6 -5.04 3.01 12.36
CA GLN A 6 -5.70 4.30 12.60
C GLN A 6 -7.05 4.17 13.32
N GLY A 7 -7.47 2.96 13.71
CA GLY A 7 -8.72 2.71 14.43
C GLY A 7 -9.99 3.00 13.63
N LEU A 8 -9.90 3.03 12.29
CA LEU A 8 -11.04 3.27 11.41
C LEU A 8 -11.89 2.01 11.21
N ILE A 9 -11.24 0.86 11.18
CA ILE A 9 -11.84 -0.47 11.11
C ILE A 9 -11.10 -1.41 12.06
N LYS A 10 -11.68 -2.56 12.37
CA LYS A 10 -11.01 -3.66 13.07
C LYS A 10 -11.17 -4.93 12.28
N LEU A 11 -10.13 -5.75 12.25
CA LEU A 11 -10.14 -6.99 11.48
C LEU A 11 -10.16 -8.20 12.40
N GLU A 12 -10.66 -9.29 11.84
CA GLU A 12 -10.68 -10.58 12.51
C GLU A 12 -9.25 -11.10 12.74
N LYS A 13 -8.95 -11.61 13.95
CA LYS A 13 -7.57 -11.90 14.37
C LYS A 13 -6.98 -13.16 13.72
N THR A 14 -7.80 -14.03 13.11
CA THR A 14 -7.33 -15.28 12.50
C THR A 14 -6.90 -15.14 11.05
N VAL A 15 -7.05 -13.95 10.46
CA VAL A 15 -6.56 -13.64 9.12
C VAL A 15 -5.03 -13.72 9.09
N LEU A 16 -4.49 -14.47 8.12
CA LEU A 16 -3.07 -14.43 7.78
C LEU A 16 -2.68 -12.97 7.59
N ALA A 17 -1.89 -12.41 8.51
CA ALA A 17 -1.60 -10.98 8.68
C ALA A 17 -1.13 -10.23 7.42
N CYS A 18 -0.86 -10.93 6.33
CA CYS A 18 -0.41 -10.38 5.06
C CYS A 18 -1.53 -10.13 4.03
N TRP A 19 -2.72 -10.75 4.13
CA TRP A 19 -3.77 -10.71 3.07
C TRP A 19 -5.21 -10.55 3.59
N PRO A 20 -5.53 -9.46 4.27
CA PRO A 20 -6.87 -9.13 4.75
C PRO A 20 -7.77 -8.64 3.62
N THR A 21 -9.05 -9.02 3.66
CA THR A 21 -10.09 -8.60 2.71
C THR A 21 -11.18 -7.78 3.40
N VAL A 22 -12.06 -7.15 2.62
CA VAL A 22 -13.21 -6.39 3.14
C VAL A 22 -14.16 -7.28 3.98
N LEU A 23 -14.20 -8.59 3.70
CA LEU A 23 -15.03 -9.55 4.43
C LEU A 23 -14.55 -9.78 5.88
N ASP A 24 -13.28 -9.46 6.15
CA ASP A 24 -12.66 -9.70 7.46
C ASP A 24 -12.89 -8.55 8.46
N VAL A 25 -13.63 -7.51 8.05
CA VAL A 25 -13.93 -6.35 8.89
C VAL A 25 -14.98 -6.72 9.94
N THR A 26 -14.57 -6.70 11.20
CA THR A 26 -15.41 -7.03 12.36
C THR A 26 -16.02 -5.80 13.03
N GLU A 27 -15.31 -4.66 13.01
CA GLU A 27 -15.82 -3.40 13.55
C GLU A 27 -15.59 -2.27 12.55
N ASN A 28 -16.63 -1.46 12.33
CA ASN A 28 -16.61 -0.27 11.47
C ASN A 28 -17.44 0.85 12.13
N PRO A 29 -16.92 1.48 13.19
CA PRO A 29 -17.68 2.44 14.01
C PRO A 29 -18.13 3.69 13.23
N LYS A 30 -17.44 4.01 12.13
CA LYS A 30 -17.75 5.14 11.26
C LYS A 30 -18.65 4.77 10.07
N ASN A 31 -19.11 3.52 9.97
CA ASN A 31 -19.90 3.00 8.86
C ASN A 31 -19.31 3.35 7.47
N LEU A 32 -17.98 3.26 7.36
CA LEU A 32 -17.27 3.54 6.12
C LEU A 32 -17.67 2.53 5.04
N LYS A 33 -17.94 3.00 3.82
CA LYS A 33 -18.10 2.14 2.66
C LYS A 33 -16.73 1.91 2.03
N LEU A 34 -16.25 0.67 2.08
CA LEU A 34 -15.02 0.26 1.42
C LEU A 34 -15.32 -0.06 -0.04
N VAL A 35 -14.64 0.63 -0.95
CA VAL A 35 -14.79 0.45 -2.39
C VAL A 35 -13.45 0.01 -2.94
N GLU A 36 -13.46 -1.14 -3.62
CA GLU A 36 -12.28 -1.68 -4.28
C GLU A 36 -12.19 -1.11 -5.70
N LEU A 37 -11.08 -0.46 -6.00
CA LEU A 37 -10.79 0.12 -7.30
C LEU A 37 -9.39 -0.31 -7.75
N GLU A 38 -9.21 -0.43 -9.06
CA GLU A 38 -7.90 -0.66 -9.65
C GLU A 38 -6.92 0.47 -9.28
N ALA A 39 -5.68 0.10 -8.92
CA ALA A 39 -4.69 1.04 -8.38
C ALA A 39 -4.49 2.32 -9.22
N PRO A 40 -4.47 2.28 -10.58
CA PRO A 40 -4.37 3.47 -11.41
C PRO A 40 -5.55 4.45 -11.31
N GLN A 41 -6.72 4.02 -10.83
CA GLN A 41 -7.91 4.88 -10.72
C GLN A 41 -7.99 5.61 -9.37
N LEU A 42 -7.24 5.16 -8.36
CA LEU A 42 -7.28 5.72 -7.01
C LEU A 42 -6.88 7.20 -6.91
N PRO A 43 -5.91 7.72 -7.70
CA PRO A 43 -5.63 9.15 -7.71
C PRO A 43 -6.82 9.99 -8.16
N ARG A 44 -7.58 9.52 -9.15
CA ARG A 44 -8.76 10.22 -9.69
C ARG A 44 -9.96 10.12 -8.76
N SER A 45 -10.05 9.07 -7.94
CA SER A 45 -11.13 8.94 -6.98
C SER A 45 -11.10 10.01 -5.90
N LEU A 46 -9.95 10.66 -5.67
CA LEU A 46 -9.86 11.81 -4.75
C LEU A 46 -10.67 13.03 -5.21
N ASP A 47 -10.95 13.16 -6.50
CA ASP A 47 -11.76 14.26 -7.05
C ASP A 47 -13.28 14.01 -6.87
N ASP A 48 -13.67 12.78 -6.52
CA ASP A 48 -15.08 12.44 -6.25
C ASP A 48 -15.47 12.91 -4.83
N GLN A 49 -16.49 13.76 -4.76
CA GLN A 49 -17.01 14.30 -3.50
C GLN A 49 -17.55 13.22 -2.54
N GLN A 50 -17.80 12.01 -3.03
CA GLN A 50 -18.22 10.88 -2.20
C GLN A 50 -17.05 10.14 -1.53
N ILE A 51 -15.82 10.38 -1.97
CA ILE A 51 -14.62 9.71 -1.46
C ILE A 51 -13.99 10.56 -0.37
N ALA A 52 -14.08 10.10 0.87
CA ALA A 52 -13.48 10.76 2.01
C ALA A 52 -11.97 10.45 2.14
N LEU A 53 -11.55 9.24 1.79
CA LEU A 53 -10.15 8.78 1.83
C LEU A 53 -9.88 7.81 0.67
N ALA A 54 -8.67 7.88 0.10
CA ALA A 54 -8.15 6.88 -0.83
C ALA A 54 -6.78 6.37 -0.35
N ILE A 55 -6.56 5.06 -0.44
CA ILE A 55 -5.28 4.43 -0.06
C ILE A 55 -4.47 4.23 -1.33
N ILE A 56 -3.53 5.14 -1.61
CA ILE A 56 -2.82 5.20 -2.89
C ILE A 56 -1.37 4.76 -2.71
N ASN A 57 -0.87 3.91 -3.61
CA ASN A 57 0.56 3.59 -3.68
C ASN A 57 1.38 4.83 -4.07
N THR A 58 2.55 5.01 -3.45
CA THR A 58 3.45 6.16 -3.69
C THR A 58 3.76 6.40 -5.17
N THR A 59 3.86 5.35 -5.99
CA THR A 59 4.12 5.46 -7.44
C THR A 59 3.01 6.23 -8.15
N TYR A 60 1.74 5.92 -7.86
CA TYR A 60 0.59 6.59 -8.47
C TYR A 60 0.34 7.97 -7.87
N ALA A 61 0.55 8.13 -6.55
CA ALA A 61 0.46 9.45 -5.91
C ALA A 61 1.46 10.44 -6.53
N SER A 62 2.70 10.00 -6.77
CA SER A 62 3.75 10.84 -7.35
C SER A 62 3.44 11.30 -8.78
N GLN A 63 2.68 10.52 -9.56
CA GLN A 63 2.30 10.89 -10.93
C GLN A 63 1.41 12.13 -10.99
N ILE A 64 0.62 12.38 -9.94
CA ILE A 64 -0.23 13.56 -9.82
C ILE A 64 0.37 14.63 -8.89
N GLY A 65 1.67 14.48 -8.55
CA GLY A 65 2.39 15.43 -7.71
C GLY A 65 2.10 15.34 -6.21
N LEU A 66 1.36 14.31 -5.75
CA LEU A 66 1.14 14.07 -4.33
C LEU A 66 2.34 13.33 -3.74
N THR A 67 2.79 13.80 -2.58
CA THR A 67 3.87 13.18 -1.83
C THR A 67 3.37 12.73 -0.47
N PRO A 68 3.73 11.52 0.01
CA PRO A 68 3.30 11.04 1.33
C PRO A 68 3.66 12.01 2.46
N ALA A 69 4.80 12.70 2.35
CA ALA A 69 5.28 13.63 3.37
C ALA A 69 4.49 14.95 3.46
N LYS A 70 3.83 15.39 2.39
CA LYS A 70 3.08 16.67 2.36
C LYS A 70 1.57 16.46 2.34
N ASP A 71 1.12 15.46 1.60
CA ASP A 71 -0.29 15.26 1.26
C ASP A 71 -0.87 13.99 1.90
N GLY A 72 -0.01 13.14 2.48
CA GLY A 72 -0.43 11.92 3.15
C GLY A 72 -1.05 12.22 4.51
N LEU A 73 -2.37 12.02 4.64
CA LEU A 73 -3.06 12.10 5.93
C LEU A 73 -2.57 11.02 6.89
N PHE A 74 -2.32 9.83 6.35
CA PHE A 74 -1.69 8.70 7.04
C PHE A 74 -0.69 8.06 6.08
N VAL A 75 0.50 7.78 6.57
CA VAL A 75 1.58 7.15 5.79
C VAL A 75 1.95 5.85 6.50
N GLU A 76 2.20 4.80 5.72
CA GLU A 76 2.66 3.55 6.30
C GLU A 76 4.11 3.70 6.82
N ASP A 77 4.35 3.23 8.05
CA ASP A 77 5.64 3.33 8.70
C ASP A 77 6.72 2.52 7.96
N LYS A 78 7.98 2.90 8.18
CA LYS A 78 9.16 2.20 7.61
C LYS A 78 9.29 0.75 8.07
N ASP A 79 8.69 0.39 9.20
CA ASP A 79 8.67 -0.98 9.73
C ASP A 79 7.61 -1.86 9.05
N SER A 80 7.02 -1.39 7.96
CA SER A 80 6.10 -2.17 7.14
C SER A 80 6.79 -3.37 6.50
N PRO A 81 6.18 -4.57 6.54
CA PRO A 81 6.71 -5.74 5.84
C PRO A 81 6.69 -5.57 4.31
N TYR A 82 6.03 -4.54 3.78
CA TYR A 82 5.87 -4.27 2.35
C TYR A 82 7.06 -3.49 1.76
N VAL A 83 8.28 -4.00 1.97
CA VAL A 83 9.48 -3.45 1.34
C VAL A 83 9.53 -3.80 -0.15
N ASN A 84 10.00 -2.87 -0.98
CA ASN A 84 10.29 -3.18 -2.38
C ASN A 84 11.43 -4.20 -2.43
N ILE A 85 11.18 -5.37 -3.02
CA ILE A 85 12.17 -6.43 -3.17
C ILE A 85 12.70 -6.49 -4.60
N MET A 86 13.98 -6.81 -4.72
CA MET A 86 14.59 -7.16 -6.01
C MET A 86 14.33 -8.64 -6.28
N VAL A 87 13.75 -8.96 -7.44
CA VAL A 87 13.43 -10.34 -7.82
C VAL A 87 14.21 -10.71 -9.08
N ALA A 88 14.86 -11.88 -9.04
CA ALA A 88 15.50 -12.52 -10.18
C ALA A 88 14.89 -13.92 -10.38
N ARG A 89 15.10 -14.51 -11.55
CA ARG A 89 14.73 -15.93 -11.75
C ARG A 89 15.71 -16.81 -10.97
N GLU A 90 15.23 -17.96 -10.54
CA GLU A 90 16.05 -18.88 -9.73
C GLU A 90 17.34 -19.30 -10.47
N ASP A 91 17.26 -19.46 -11.79
CA ASP A 91 18.37 -19.87 -12.66
C ASP A 91 19.39 -18.75 -12.93
N ASN A 92 19.07 -17.49 -12.64
CA ASN A 92 19.91 -16.34 -12.96
C ASN A 92 20.19 -15.40 -11.79
N LYS A 93 19.71 -15.71 -10.58
CA LYS A 93 19.95 -14.91 -9.37
C LYS A 93 21.42 -14.65 -9.07
N ASP A 94 22.30 -15.56 -9.53
CA ASP A 94 23.74 -15.49 -9.32
C ASP A 94 24.54 -14.86 -10.46
N ALA A 95 23.87 -14.46 -11.54
CA ALA A 95 24.53 -13.89 -12.71
C ALA A 95 25.22 -12.56 -12.36
N GLU A 96 26.39 -12.32 -12.98
CA GLU A 96 27.25 -11.20 -12.63
C GLU A 96 26.58 -9.83 -12.88
N ASN A 97 25.72 -9.75 -13.90
CA ASN A 97 24.91 -8.59 -14.19
C ASN A 97 23.85 -8.31 -13.11
N VAL A 98 23.21 -9.34 -12.55
CA VAL A 98 22.24 -9.22 -11.45
C VAL A 98 22.96 -8.71 -10.19
N LYS A 99 24.14 -9.28 -9.87
CA LYS A 99 24.97 -8.83 -8.74
C LYS A 99 25.40 -7.36 -8.88
N LYS A 100 25.86 -6.96 -10.08
CA LYS A 100 26.21 -5.55 -10.37
C LYS A 100 25.01 -4.61 -10.26
N PHE A 101 23.83 -5.03 -10.70
CA PHE A 101 22.61 -4.24 -10.58
C PHE A 101 22.21 -4.00 -9.12
N VAL A 102 22.22 -5.05 -8.30
CA VAL A 102 21.89 -4.94 -6.86
C VAL A 102 22.90 -4.04 -6.14
N GLN A 103 24.19 -4.11 -6.48
CA GLN A 103 25.22 -3.25 -5.89
C GLN A 103 25.12 -1.78 -6.30
N ALA A 104 24.61 -1.49 -7.50
CA ALA A 104 24.52 -0.14 -8.04
C ALA A 104 23.34 0.67 -7.48
N LEU A 105 22.34 0.00 -6.90
CA LEU A 105 21.17 0.66 -6.33
C LEU A 105 21.41 1.05 -4.87
N PRO A 106 21.22 2.33 -4.48
CA PRO A 106 21.27 2.73 -3.09
C PRO A 106 20.08 2.10 -2.34
N VAL A 107 20.38 1.47 -1.21
CA VAL A 107 19.40 0.91 -0.26
C VAL A 107 18.76 2.02 0.56
#